data_AF-A0A839IZN9-F1
#
_entry.id   AF-A0A839IZN9-F1
#
_cell.length_a   1.000
_cell.length_b   1.000
_cell.length_c   1.000
_cell.angle_alpha   90.00
_cell.angle_beta   90.00
_cell.angle_gamma   90.00
#
_symmetry.space_group_name_H-M   'P 1'
#
loop_
_entity.id
_entity.type
_entity.pdbx_description
1 polymer ?
#
loop_
_entity_poly.entity_id
_entity_poly.type
_entity_poly.pdbx_seq_one_letter_code
_entity_poly.pdbx_strand_id
1 'polypeptide(L)'
;WDNRGTRSSGSELYRIGMTTDLSEEDVIMGRGEKRLFHSIGQALDRYSPTAVFVYNTCVPALIGDDFEAVCKAASEHFSIPVIPIDSA
;
A
#
# COMPACT_ATOMS: atom_id res chain seq x y z
N TRP A 1 1.73 10.10 10.98
CA TRP A 1 2.41 9.85 9.70
C TRP A 1 3.70 10.66 9.58
N ASP A 2 3.76 11.90 10.10
CA ASP A 2 4.99 12.75 10.12
C ASP A 2 6.18 12.20 10.94
N ASN A 3 5.95 11.28 11.90
CA ASN A 3 7.02 10.71 12.74
C ASN A 3 7.76 9.51 12.11
N ARG A 4 7.33 9.00 10.95
CA ARG A 4 8.03 7.93 10.22
C ARG A 4 8.76 8.58 9.05
N GLY A 5 9.92 9.18 9.34
CA GLY A 5 10.68 10.00 8.40
C GLY A 5 11.12 9.25 7.14
N THR A 6 10.25 9.17 6.13
CA THR A 6 10.64 8.80 4.77
C THR A 6 11.31 10.01 4.13
N ARG A 7 12.63 10.11 4.29
CA ARG A 7 13.42 11.17 3.65
C ARG A 7 13.38 10.97 2.13
N SER A 8 12.81 11.92 1.42
CA SER A 8 12.75 11.98 -0.03
C SER A 8 13.63 13.11 -0.55
N SER A 9 14.40 12.86 -1.62
CA SER A 9 15.35 13.82 -2.20
C SER A 9 14.75 14.76 -3.25
N GLY A 10 13.44 14.69 -3.50
CA GLY A 10 12.80 15.63 -4.44
C GLY A 10 11.27 15.60 -4.46
N SER A 11 10.65 14.45 -4.20
CA SER A 11 9.19 14.32 -4.18
C SER A 11 8.62 14.64 -2.79
N GLU A 12 7.63 15.52 -2.69
CA GLU A 12 6.93 15.80 -1.42
C GLU A 12 5.76 14.81 -1.17
N LEU A 13 5.62 13.74 -1.97
CA LEU A 13 4.51 12.78 -1.86
C LEU A 13 4.43 12.09 -0.48
N TYR A 14 5.55 11.98 0.25
CA TYR A 14 5.57 11.43 1.62
C TYR A 14 4.70 12.21 2.61
N ARG A 15 4.36 13.47 2.30
CA ARG A 15 3.53 14.34 3.14
C ARG A 15 2.03 14.11 2.95
N ILE A 16 1.64 13.40 1.89
CA ILE A 16 0.25 13.11 1.57
C ILE A 16 -0.15 11.82 2.26
N GLY A 17 -1.12 11.87 3.17
CA GLY A 17 -1.67 10.66 3.78
C GLY A 17 -2.32 9.77 2.72
N MET A 18 -1.79 8.56 2.54
CA MET A 18 -2.36 7.54 1.67
C MET A 18 -2.75 6.33 2.52
N THR A 19 -3.95 5.82 2.31
CA THR A 19 -4.49 4.64 2.99
C THR A 19 -5.41 3.88 2.06
N THR A 20 -5.52 2.57 2.24
CA THR A 20 -6.52 1.75 1.57
C THR A 20 -7.92 1.95 2.16
N ASP A 21 -8.04 2.61 3.32
CA ASP A 21 -9.32 2.90 4.00
C ASP A 21 -10.23 1.66 4.11
N LEU A 22 -9.68 0.58 4.68
CA LEU A 22 -10.39 -0.69 4.85
C LEU A 22 -11.64 -0.49 5.71
N SER A 23 -12.80 -0.85 5.16
CA SER A 23 -14.06 -0.91 5.90
C SER A 23 -14.22 -2.24 6.63
N GLU A 24 -15.14 -2.28 7.61
CA GLU A 24 -15.52 -3.53 8.29
C GLU A 24 -16.02 -4.59 7.29
N GLU A 25 -16.77 -4.19 6.27
CA GLU A 25 -17.20 -5.09 5.20
C GLU A 25 -16.02 -5.65 4.41
N ASP A 26 -15.00 -4.83 4.11
CA ASP A 26 -13.81 -5.30 3.39
C ASP A 26 -13.07 -6.38 4.20
N VAL A 27 -13.02 -6.24 5.51
CA VAL A 27 -12.41 -7.21 6.43
C VAL A 27 -13.25 -8.49 6.48
N ILE A 28 -14.56 -8.38 6.71
CA ILE A 28 -15.46 -9.55 6.82
C ILE A 28 -15.49 -10.34 5.51
N MET A 29 -15.47 -9.65 4.37
CA MET A 29 -15.60 -10.27 3.04
C MET A 29 -14.25 -10.66 2.42
N GLY A 30 -13.12 -10.45 3.11
CA GLY A 30 -11.79 -10.76 2.60
C GLY A 30 -11.44 -9.98 1.32
N ARG A 31 -11.82 -8.69 1.26
CA ARG A 31 -11.57 -7.80 0.12
C ARG A 31 -10.31 -6.95 0.28
N GLY A 32 -9.61 -7.06 1.41
CA GLY A 32 -8.42 -6.27 1.74
C GLY A 32 -7.35 -6.30 0.66
N GLU A 33 -6.93 -7.50 0.26
CA GLU A 33 -5.94 -7.71 -0.81
C GLU A 33 -6.34 -7.08 -2.15
N LYS A 34 -7.59 -7.26 -2.58
CA LYS A 34 -8.09 -6.68 -3.84
C LYS A 34 -8.12 -5.16 -3.76
N ARG A 35 -8.54 -4.61 -2.62
CA ARG A 35 -8.58 -3.16 -2.40
C ARG A 35 -7.16 -2.59 -2.42
N LEU A 36 -6.20 -3.25 -1.78
CA LEU A 36 -4.79 -2.87 -1.81
C LEU A 36 -4.25 -2.77 -3.25
N PHE A 37 -4.49 -3.80 -4.08
CA PHE A 37 -4.05 -3.78 -5.49
C PHE A 37 -4.62 -2.58 -6.25
N HIS A 38 -5.92 -2.29 -6.11
CA HIS A 38 -6.56 -1.16 -6.77
C HIS A 38 -6.08 0.19 -6.23
N SER A 39 -5.86 0.30 -4.91
CA SER A 39 -5.31 1.50 -4.28
C SER A 39 -3.90 1.83 -4.78
N ILE A 40 -3.06 0.81 -5.02
CA ILE A 40 -1.75 1.00 -5.66
C ILE A 40 -1.94 1.61 -7.05
N GLY A 41 -2.78 1.00 -7.90
CA GLY A 41 -3.07 1.54 -9.23
C GLY A 41 -3.56 2.99 -9.21
N GLN A 42 -4.47 3.32 -8.30
CA GLN A 42 -4.97 4.69 -8.14
C GLN A 42 -3.85 5.69 -7.75
N ALA A 43 -2.92 5.28 -6.88
CA ALA A 43 -1.78 6.11 -6.50
C ALA A 43 -0.83 6.33 -7.69
N LEU A 44 -0.63 5.32 -8.53
CA LEU A 44 0.20 5.41 -9.74
C LEU A 44 -0.39 6.33 -10.79
N ASP A 45 -1.68 6.16 -11.08
CA ASP A 45 -2.39 6.96 -12.08
C ASP A 45 -2.41 8.44 -11.69
N ARG A 46 -2.52 8.73 -10.39
CA ARG A 46 -2.66 10.11 -9.90
C ARG A 46 -1.33 10.83 -9.68
N TYR A 47 -0.31 10.12 -9.22
CA TYR A 47 0.93 10.77 -8.75
C TYR A 47 2.19 10.31 -9.50
N SER A 48 2.10 9.25 -10.30
CA SER A 48 3.21 8.66 -11.05
C SER A 48 4.52 8.57 -10.24
N PRO A 49 4.49 7.97 -9.03
CA PRO A 49 5.67 7.86 -8.20
C PRO A 49 6.69 6.89 -8.81
N THR A 50 7.95 7.02 -8.43
CA THR A 50 9.04 6.12 -8.87
C THR A 50 9.03 4.77 -8.15
N ALA A 51 8.40 4.69 -6.98
CA ALA A 51 8.21 3.46 -6.20
C ALA A 51 7.04 3.66 -5.22
N VAL A 52 6.45 2.54 -4.76
CA VAL A 52 5.39 2.53 -3.74
C VAL A 52 5.84 1.69 -2.56
N PHE A 53 5.64 2.20 -1.34
CA PHE A 53 5.91 1.49 -0.10
C PHE A 53 4.58 1.16 0.58
N VAL A 54 4.31 -0.12 0.81
CA VAL A 54 3.07 -0.60 1.44
C VAL A 54 3.38 -0.99 2.88
N TYR A 55 2.76 -0.31 3.83
CA TYR A 55 2.95 -0.58 5.25
C TYR A 55 1.84 -1.46 5.78
N ASN A 56 2.20 -2.63 6.31
CA ASN A 56 1.25 -3.52 6.97
C ASN A 56 0.79 -2.93 8.31
N THR A 57 -0.46 -3.21 8.70
CA THR A 57 -1.07 -2.74 9.95
C THR A 57 -1.74 -3.91 10.66
N CYS A 58 -2.12 -3.71 11.94
CA CYS A 58 -2.58 -4.80 12.81
C CYS A 58 -3.80 -5.58 12.28
N VAL A 59 -4.72 -4.92 11.56
CA VAL A 59 -5.95 -5.59 11.07
C VAL A 59 -5.67 -6.56 9.91
N PRO A 60 -5.07 -6.14 8.78
CA PRO A 60 -4.66 -7.07 7.72
C PRO A 60 -3.76 -8.21 8.22
N ALA A 61 -2.84 -7.91 9.14
CA ALA A 61 -1.97 -8.92 9.74
C ALA A 61 -2.75 -9.98 10.54
N LEU A 62 -3.78 -9.57 11.30
CA LEU A 62 -4.57 -10.47 12.13
C LEU A 62 -5.46 -11.43 11.30
N ILE A 63 -6.02 -10.92 10.20
CA ILE A 63 -6.90 -11.72 9.32
C ILE A 63 -6.11 -12.63 8.37
N GLY A 64 -4.80 -12.42 8.24
CA GLY A 64 -3.90 -13.24 7.43
C GLY A 64 -3.88 -12.87 5.94
N ASP A 65 -4.10 -11.60 5.61
CA ASP A 65 -3.96 -11.10 4.23
C ASP A 65 -2.51 -11.29 3.73
N ASP A 66 -2.33 -11.88 2.54
CA ASP A 66 -1.02 -12.02 1.90
C ASP A 66 -0.67 -10.75 1.10
N PHE A 67 -0.41 -9.67 1.83
CA PHE A 67 -0.09 -8.39 1.22
C PHE A 67 1.26 -8.41 0.47
N GLU A 68 2.17 -9.32 0.82
CA GLU A 68 3.45 -9.51 0.12
C GLU A 68 3.22 -10.03 -1.30
N ALA A 69 2.37 -11.05 -1.46
CA ALA A 69 1.97 -11.55 -2.76
C ALA A 69 1.27 -10.46 -3.59
N VAL A 70 0.43 -9.63 -2.97
CA VAL A 70 -0.20 -8.48 -3.63
C VAL A 70 0.82 -7.46 -4.09
N CYS A 71 1.82 -7.11 -3.25
CA CYS A 71 2.89 -6.19 -3.62
C CYS A 71 3.69 -6.71 -4.81
N LYS A 72 4.04 -8.01 -4.80
CA LYS A 72 4.74 -8.64 -5.91
C LYS A 72 3.92 -8.59 -7.21
N ALA A 73 2.65 -8.98 -7.15
CA ALA A 73 1.74 -8.95 -8.29
C ALA A 73 1.57 -7.52 -8.84
N ALA A 74 1.43 -6.52 -7.96
CA ALA A 74 1.33 -5.12 -8.35
C ALA A 74 2.63 -4.61 -8.99
N SER A 75 3.78 -5.00 -8.45
CA SER A 75 5.08 -4.62 -9.01
C SER A 75 5.27 -5.17 -10.43
N GLU A 76 4.91 -6.44 -10.65
CA GLU A 76 4.93 -7.07 -11.97
C GLU A 76 3.92 -6.43 -12.93
N HIS A 77 2.69 -6.17 -12.46
CA HIS A 77 1.62 -5.62 -13.28
C HIS A 77 1.87 -4.18 -13.73
N PHE A 78 2.31 -3.31 -12.82
CA PHE A 78 2.51 -1.88 -13.09
C PHE A 78 3.94 -1.53 -13.51
N SER A 79 4.86 -2.51 -13.52
CA SER A 79 6.27 -2.31 -13.87
C SER A 79 6.97 -1.21 -13.06
N ILE A 80 6.59 -1.09 -11.78
CA ILE A 80 7.20 -0.17 -10.80
C ILE A 80 7.52 -0.93 -9.51
N PRO A 81 8.57 -0.54 -8.76
CA PRO A 81 8.87 -1.17 -7.49
C PRO A 81 7.75 -0.95 -6.46
N VAL A 82 7.16 -2.04 -5.97
CA VAL A 82 6.21 -2.02 -4.84
C VAL A 82 6.86 -2.79 -3.68
N ILE A 83 7.23 -2.06 -2.63
CA ILE A 83 8.02 -2.58 -1.51
C ILE A 83 7.09 -2.86 -0.33
N PRO A 84 6.92 -4.13 0.09
CA PRO A 84 6.21 -4.45 1.32
C PRO A 84 7.07 -4.07 2.53
N ILE A 85 6.45 -3.43 3.52
CA ILE A 85 7.04 -3.11 4.82
C ILE A 85 6.14 -3.72 5.88
N ASP A 86 6.53 -4.86 6.41
CA ASP A 86 5.84 -5.43 7.56
C ASP A 86 6.23 -4.65 8.82
N SER A 87 5.22 -4.01 9.43
CA SER A 87 5.36 -3.12 10.58
C SER A 87 4.19 -3.23 11.56
N ALA A 88 3.44 -4.33 11.45
CA ALA A 88 2.24 -4.62 12.22
C ALA A 88 2.55 -5.17 13.62
#